data_AF-A0A1B8DI29-F1
#
_entry.id   AF-A0A1B8DI29-F1
#
_cell.length_a   1.000
_cell.length_b   1.000
_cell.length_c   1.000
_cell.angle_alpha   90.00
_cell.angle_beta   90.00
_cell.angle_gamma   90.00
#
_symmetry.space_group_name_H-M   'P 1'
#
loop_
_entity.id
_entity.type
_entity.pdbx_description
1 polymer ?
#
loop_
_entity_poly.entity_id
_entity_poly.type
_entity_poly.pdbx_seq_one_letter_code
_entity_poly.pdbx_strand_id
1 'polypeptide(L)'
;MTNAAYAADWAEACQFEHSGGPTGENLAAGYPNATSSIDAWGTERSSYDFKKAEFSHETGHFTQVVWKDTTTVGCGRRECDGRGAARGEAIFDAITEGGAAWATVQC
;
A
#
# COMPACT_ATOMS: atom_id res chain seq x y z
N MET A 1 9.17 -12.86 -10.29
CA MET A 1 7.91 -12.11 -10.46
C MET A 1 8.24 -10.64 -10.24
N THR A 2 7.55 -9.69 -10.88
CA THR A 2 7.74 -8.25 -10.59
C THR A 2 6.81 -7.83 -9.45
N ASN A 3 7.10 -6.73 -8.74
CA ASN A 3 6.23 -6.21 -7.68
C ASN A 3 4.77 -6.05 -8.14
N ALA A 4 4.56 -5.54 -9.36
CA ALA A 4 3.21 -5.33 -9.90
C ALA A 4 2.49 -6.65 -10.19
N ALA A 5 3.21 -7.69 -10.64
CA ALA A 5 2.63 -9.01 -10.85
C ALA A 5 2.31 -9.71 -9.52
N TYR A 6 3.15 -9.51 -8.49
CA TYR A 6 2.88 -10.03 -7.14
C TYR A 6 1.69 -9.34 -6.50
N ALA A 7 1.66 -8.00 -6.50
CA ALA A 7 0.57 -7.24 -5.90
C ALA A 7 -0.77 -7.49 -6.61
N ALA A 8 -0.75 -7.70 -7.94
CA ALA A 8 -1.94 -8.13 -8.68
C ALA A 8 -2.41 -9.54 -8.27
N ASP A 9 -1.49 -10.51 -8.15
CA ASP A 9 -1.79 -11.88 -7.73
C ASP A 9 -2.33 -11.94 -6.28
N TRP A 10 -1.76 -11.12 -5.38
CA TRP A 10 -2.25 -11.00 -3.99
C TRP A 10 -3.66 -10.37 -3.93
N ALA A 11 -3.90 -9.30 -4.70
CA ALA A 11 -5.19 -8.63 -4.74
C ALA A 11 -6.34 -9.54 -5.26
N GLU A 12 -6.06 -10.57 -6.07
CA GLU A 12 -7.06 -11.56 -6.51
C GLU A 12 -7.70 -12.34 -5.34
N ALA A 13 -6.99 -12.49 -4.21
CA ALA A 13 -7.50 -13.18 -3.03
C ALA A 13 -8.62 -12.39 -2.32
N CYS A 14 -8.73 -11.08 -2.55
CA CYS A 14 -9.68 -10.18 -1.89
C CYS A 14 -9.62 -10.19 -0.35
N GLN A 15 -8.42 -10.43 0.18
CA GLN A 15 -8.12 -10.40 1.61
C GLN A 15 -7.48 -9.06 1.98
N PHE A 16 -8.06 -8.35 2.96
CA PHE A 16 -7.49 -7.12 3.49
C PHE A 16 -6.51 -7.44 4.63
N GLU A 17 -5.43 -8.14 4.27
CA GLU A 17 -4.34 -8.53 5.16
C GLU A 17 -3.00 -8.48 4.41
N HIS A 18 -1.90 -8.27 5.13
CA HIS A 18 -0.59 -8.15 4.50
C HIS A 18 -0.11 -9.50 3.96
N SER A 19 0.55 -9.50 2.79
CA SER A 19 1.03 -10.74 2.15
C SER A 19 2.09 -11.49 2.96
N GLY A 20 2.77 -10.80 3.88
CA GLY A 20 3.90 -11.33 4.63
C GLY A 20 5.16 -11.52 3.77
N GLY A 21 5.20 -10.93 2.58
CA GLY A 21 6.36 -10.95 1.69
C GLY A 21 7.60 -10.24 2.27
N PRO A 22 8.77 -10.38 1.62
CA PRO A 22 10.05 -9.78 2.08
C PRO A 22 10.18 -8.28 1.75
N THR A 23 9.11 -7.65 1.30
CA THR A 23 9.02 -6.31 0.70
C THR A 23 8.16 -5.38 1.53
N GLY A 24 8.36 -4.07 1.41
CA GLY A 24 7.43 -3.09 1.99
C GLY A 24 6.10 -3.11 1.25
N GLU A 25 4.98 -2.92 1.96
CA GLU A 25 3.63 -3.11 1.42
C GLU A 25 2.64 -2.11 2.04
N ASN A 26 1.84 -1.44 1.19
CA ASN A 26 0.72 -0.61 1.61
C ASN A 26 -0.60 -1.17 1.05
N LEU A 27 -1.62 -1.25 1.90
CA LEU A 27 -2.96 -1.72 1.53
C LEU A 27 -4.00 -0.60 1.63
N ALA A 28 -4.97 -0.61 0.73
CA ALA A 28 -6.14 0.26 0.79
C ALA A 28 -7.40 -0.48 0.32
N ALA A 29 -8.53 -0.17 0.94
CA ALA A 29 -9.84 -0.68 0.58
C ALA A 29 -10.87 0.46 0.58
N GLY A 30 -11.87 0.36 -0.29
CA GLY A 30 -13.01 1.30 -0.37
C GLY A 30 -12.78 2.52 -1.25
N TYR A 31 -11.62 2.62 -1.92
CA TYR A 31 -11.24 3.76 -2.73
C TYR A 31 -11.62 3.59 -4.23
N PRO A 32 -12.16 4.64 -4.88
CA PRO A 32 -12.64 4.56 -6.26
C PRO A 32 -11.51 4.37 -7.29
N ASN A 33 -10.26 4.69 -6.96
CA ASN A 33 -9.09 4.49 -7.82
C ASN A 33 -7.78 4.52 -7.02
N ALA A 34 -6.67 4.13 -7.66
CA ALA A 34 -5.33 4.15 -7.07
C ALA A 34 -4.93 5.53 -6.53
N THR A 35 -5.16 6.61 -7.28
CA THR A 35 -4.85 7.98 -6.84
C THR A 35 -5.48 8.32 -5.50
N SER A 36 -6.77 8.02 -5.32
CA SER A 36 -7.46 8.26 -4.04
C SER A 36 -6.95 7.43 -2.87
N SER A 37 -6.41 6.22 -3.13
CA SER A 37 -5.73 5.41 -2.11
C SER A 37 -4.39 6.03 -1.71
N ILE A 38 -3.60 6.47 -2.70
CA ILE A 38 -2.29 7.10 -2.51
C ILE A 38 -2.43 8.44 -1.77
N ASP A 39 -3.43 9.24 -2.14
CA ASP A 39 -3.77 10.49 -1.46
C ASP A 39 -4.11 10.22 0.02
N ALA A 40 -4.94 9.21 0.31
CA ALA A 40 -5.30 8.85 1.68
C ALA A 40 -4.07 8.48 2.51
N TRP A 41 -3.21 7.58 2.01
CA TRP A 41 -1.92 7.26 2.63
C TRP A 41 -1.06 8.52 2.84
N GLY A 42 -1.02 9.42 1.86
CA GLY A 42 -0.30 10.70 1.95
C GLY A 42 -0.83 11.64 3.04
N THR A 43 -2.15 11.62 3.32
CA THR A 43 -2.75 12.50 4.36
C THR A 43 -2.36 12.16 5.79
N GLU A 44 -1.92 10.93 6.07
CA GLU A 44 -1.40 10.54 7.40
C GLU A 44 -0.17 11.38 7.82
N ARG A 45 0.48 12.06 6.86
CA ARG A 45 1.48 13.13 7.12
C ARG A 45 1.05 14.09 8.23
N SER A 46 -0.24 14.42 8.30
CA SER A 46 -0.81 15.34 9.28
C SER A 46 -0.71 14.82 10.73
N SER A 47 -0.63 13.51 10.91
CA SER A 47 -0.48 12.83 12.20
C SER A 47 0.99 12.46 12.53
N TYR A 48 1.92 12.61 11.57
CA TYR A 48 3.30 12.14 11.75
C TYR A 48 4.18 13.12 12.56
N ASP A 49 4.69 12.62 13.69
CA ASP A 49 5.65 13.35 14.52
C ASP A 49 7.08 13.24 13.97
N PHE A 50 7.42 14.17 13.08
CA PHE A 50 8.77 14.30 12.51
C PHE A 50 9.90 14.48 13.53
N LYS A 51 9.62 14.79 14.81
CA LYS A 51 10.65 14.90 15.85
C LYS A 51 10.98 13.57 16.52
N LYS A 52 10.00 12.67 16.59
CA LYS A 52 10.22 11.28 17.04
C LYS A 52 10.76 10.42 15.91
N ALA A 53 10.15 10.55 14.73
CA ALA A 53 10.45 9.73 13.55
C ALA A 53 10.37 8.20 13.84
N GLU A 54 9.33 7.79 14.55
CA GLU A 54 9.05 6.40 14.94
C GLU A 54 7.88 5.84 14.13
N PHE A 55 7.82 4.51 13.99
CA PHE A 55 6.67 3.84 13.38
C PHE A 55 5.41 3.96 14.25
N SER A 56 4.27 4.25 13.62
CA SER A 56 2.95 4.02 14.19
C SER A 56 1.99 3.44 13.15
N HIS A 57 1.01 2.66 13.59
CA HIS A 57 -0.05 2.14 12.71
C HIS A 57 -0.90 3.25 12.06
N GLU A 58 -0.89 4.47 12.61
CA GLU A 58 -1.62 5.63 12.09
C GLU A 58 -0.86 6.39 10.98
N THR A 59 0.42 6.08 10.78
CA THR A 59 1.31 6.79 9.84
C THR A 59 2.22 5.86 9.04
N GLY A 60 1.96 4.56 9.12
CA GLY A 60 2.69 3.51 8.42
C GLY A 60 2.60 3.67 6.91
N HIS A 61 1.43 4.01 6.37
CA HIS A 61 1.28 4.16 4.93
C HIS A 61 1.98 5.42 4.43
N PHE A 62 1.84 6.55 5.14
CA PHE A 62 2.60 7.77 4.80
C PHE A 62 4.10 7.50 4.84
N THR A 63 4.63 6.89 5.91
CA THR A 63 6.06 6.58 5.99
C THR A 63 6.52 5.60 4.91
N GLN A 64 5.69 4.64 4.50
CA GLN A 64 5.96 3.75 3.36
C GLN A 64 5.63 4.37 1.98
N VAL A 65 5.09 5.60 1.93
CA VAL A 65 5.18 6.48 0.74
C VAL A 65 6.49 7.30 0.79
N VAL A 66 6.95 7.76 1.97
CA VAL A 66 7.97 8.83 2.11
C VAL A 66 9.33 8.47 2.75
N TRP A 67 9.59 7.19 3.03
CA TRP A 67 10.92 6.71 3.41
C TRP A 67 11.94 7.00 2.30
N LYS A 68 13.25 6.74 2.49
CA LYS A 68 14.29 7.14 1.52
C LYS A 68 14.83 6.07 0.54
N ASP A 69 14.91 4.80 0.92
CA ASP A 69 15.79 3.78 0.34
C ASP A 69 15.15 2.81 -0.69
N THR A 70 13.81 2.68 -0.76
CA THR A 70 13.17 1.99 -1.91
C THR A 70 13.58 2.66 -3.22
N THR A 71 13.47 1.88 -4.30
CA THR A 71 13.65 2.39 -5.67
C THR A 71 12.61 1.89 -6.67
N THR A 72 11.84 0.84 -6.33
CA THR A 72 10.80 0.25 -7.19
C THR A 72 9.47 0.14 -6.47
N VAL A 73 8.37 0.36 -7.19
CA VAL A 73 7.01 -0.01 -6.77
C VAL A 73 6.39 -0.90 -7.83
N GLY A 74 5.43 -1.72 -7.43
CA GLY A 74 4.41 -2.22 -8.32
C GLY A 74 3.13 -2.46 -7.56
N CYS A 75 1.99 -2.31 -8.23
CA CYS A 75 0.69 -2.29 -7.58
C CYS A 75 -0.31 -3.23 -8.26
N GLY A 76 -1.21 -3.78 -7.46
CA GLY A 76 -2.39 -4.51 -7.89
C GLY A 76 -3.65 -3.80 -7.42
N ARG A 77 -4.71 -3.84 -8.23
CA ARG A 77 -6.04 -3.39 -7.82
C ARG A 77 -7.08 -4.41 -8.24
N ARG A 78 -7.94 -4.82 -7.31
CA ARG A 78 -9.02 -5.77 -7.58
C ARG A 78 -10.36 -5.30 -7.02
N GLU A 79 -11.37 -5.25 -7.87
CA GLU A 79 -12.78 -5.16 -7.43
C GLU A 79 -13.19 -6.53 -6.85
N CYS A 80 -13.70 -6.52 -5.61
CA CYS A 80 -13.92 -7.74 -4.86
C CYS A 80 -15.36 -8.25 -4.81
N ASP A 81 -16.36 -7.49 -5.27
CA ASP A 81 -17.77 -7.96 -5.45
C ASP A 81 -18.39 -8.70 -4.23
N GLY A 82 -17.95 -8.39 -3.01
CA GLY A 82 -18.39 -9.02 -1.76
C GLY A 82 -17.64 -10.31 -1.38
N ARG A 83 -16.49 -10.59 -2.00
CA ARG A 83 -15.61 -11.74 -1.74
C ARG A 83 -14.52 -11.40 -0.71
N GLY A 84 -14.12 -12.41 0.06
CA GLY A 84 -13.03 -12.29 1.04
C GLY A 84 -13.40 -11.40 2.24
N ALA A 85 -12.38 -10.92 2.95
CA ALA A 85 -12.57 -10.00 4.06
C ALA A 85 -12.93 -8.56 3.61
N ALA A 86 -12.63 -8.19 2.36
CA ALA A 86 -13.03 -6.90 1.79
C ALA A 86 -14.54 -6.89 1.48
N ARG A 87 -15.28 -5.94 2.05
CA ARG A 87 -16.76 -5.91 2.04
C ARG A 87 -17.35 -5.37 0.72
N GLY A 88 -16.94 -5.94 -0.41
CA GLY A 88 -17.29 -5.40 -1.74
C GLY A 88 -16.50 -4.15 -2.12
N GLU A 89 -15.34 -3.99 -1.47
CA GLU A 89 -14.45 -2.86 -1.64
C GLU A 89 -13.29 -3.24 -2.55
N ALA A 90 -12.82 -2.29 -3.37
CA ALA A 90 -11.65 -2.52 -4.20
C ALA A 90 -10.39 -2.59 -3.32
N ILE A 91 -9.70 -3.73 -3.32
CA ILE A 91 -8.37 -3.82 -2.69
C ILE A 91 -7.35 -3.21 -3.64
N PHE A 92 -6.46 -2.40 -3.07
CA PHE A 92 -5.29 -1.85 -3.71
C PHE A 92 -4.06 -2.18 -2.87
N ASP A 93 -3.10 -2.86 -3.49
CA ASP A 93 -1.85 -3.31 -2.89
C ASP A 93 -0.68 -2.65 -3.63
N ALA A 94 0.32 -2.13 -2.91
CA ALA A 94 1.50 -1.48 -3.46
C ALA A 94 2.78 -1.98 -2.77
N ILE A 95 3.63 -2.68 -3.53
CA ILE A 95 4.80 -3.43 -3.05
C ILE A 95 6.12 -2.78 -3.48
N THR A 96 7.07 -2.70 -2.56
CA THR A 96 8.33 -1.95 -2.71
C THR A 96 9.62 -2.73 -2.41
N GLU A 97 10.67 -2.55 -3.21
CA GLU A 97 12.04 -3.09 -2.97
C GLU A 97 13.08 -1.99 -2.71
N GLY A 98 14.06 -2.29 -1.84
CA GLY A 98 15.25 -1.44 -1.56
C GLY A 98 15.56 -1.18 -0.07
N GLY A 99 14.86 -1.84 0.85
CA GLY A 99 14.50 -1.20 2.12
C GLY A 99 13.22 -0.39 1.92
N ALA A 100 12.47 -0.04 2.97
CA ALA A 100 11.19 0.72 2.85
C ALA A 100 11.35 2.04 2.04
N ALA A 101 10.24 2.62 1.49
CA ALA A 101 10.05 3.73 0.48
C ALA A 101 11.22 4.69 0.10
N TRP A 102 11.23 5.58 -0.90
CA TRP A 102 10.25 5.91 -1.94
C TRP A 102 10.39 4.95 -3.11
N ALA A 103 9.29 4.52 -3.66
CA ALA A 103 9.15 4.69 -5.10
C ALA A 103 8.02 5.71 -5.29
N THR A 104 8.01 6.41 -6.42
CA THR A 104 6.81 7.13 -6.83
C THR A 104 5.69 6.09 -6.92
N VAL A 105 4.74 6.11 -5.99
CA VAL A 105 3.58 5.22 -6.08
C VAL A 105 2.79 5.68 -7.29
N GLN A 106 2.90 4.93 -8.39
CA GLN A 106 2.19 5.23 -9.61
C GLN A 106 1.53 3.98 -10.14
N CYS A 107 0.21 4.03 -10.02
CA CYS A 107 -0.79 3.08 -10.44
C CYS A 107 -2.04 3.94 -10.78
#